data_AF-A0A9P0Q7G1-F1
#
_entry.id   AF-A0A9P0Q7G1-F1
#
_cell.length_a   1.000
_cell.length_b   1.000
_cell.length_c   1.000
_cell.angle_alpha   90.00
_cell.angle_beta   90.00
_cell.angle_gamma   90.00
#
_symmetry.space_group_name_H-M   'P 1'
#
loop_
_entity.id
_entity.type
_entity.pdbx_description
1 polymer ?
#
loop_
_entity_poly.entity_id
_entity_poly.type
_entity_poly.pdbx_seq_one_letter_code
_entity_poly.pdbx_strand_id
1 'polypeptide(L)'
;MRLFILQVLWALRQSGTLDILLYIGSASAERLYYMHLVEVLSLMLREQNAGSLAEAAPQRSQAEKMRDEAELLAIRHRETSEKRRKVKGYGGARHSSFGGTFVVQDMKSISDNALIYHKPLGKLDKLSFDVDKQKPKTPRHRMPFVATSTERRSAFAVRLFLKDFCAEFLNGAYNTVMNHVKDNLVRNRAQQHDESYYLWAMRFFMEFNRKHRFEVKLVR
;
A
#
# COMPACT_ATOMS: atom_id res chain seq x y z
N MET A 1 10.67 4.08 10.32
CA MET A 1 10.73 3.48 8.97
C MET A 1 10.04 4.30 7.86
N ARG A 2 8.88 4.94 8.10
CA ARG A 2 8.10 5.67 7.06
C ARG A 2 8.76 6.92 6.44
N LEU A 3 9.66 7.59 7.17
CA LEU A 3 10.42 8.76 6.68
C LEU A 3 11.66 8.38 5.87
N PHE A 4 12.25 7.21 6.14
CA PHE A 4 13.55 6.81 5.60
C PHE A 4 13.53 6.66 4.08
N ILE A 5 12.47 6.06 3.52
CA ILE A 5 12.39 5.80 2.07
C ILE A 5 12.29 7.11 1.27
N LEU A 6 11.51 8.09 1.74
CA LEU A 6 11.40 9.38 1.05
C LEU A 6 12.71 10.16 1.12
N GLN A 7 13.44 10.07 2.23
CA GLN A 7 14.76 10.69 2.38
C GLN A 7 15.79 10.04 1.45
N VAL A 8 15.77 8.71 1.29
CA VAL A 8 16.63 8.00 0.35
C VAL A 8 16.33 8.41 -1.09
N LEU A 9 15.06 8.45 -1.49
CA LEU A 9 14.66 8.89 -2.83
C LEU A 9 15.11 10.32 -3.12
N TRP A 10 14.98 11.21 -2.14
CA TRP A 10 15.45 12.59 -2.25
C TRP A 10 16.98 12.67 -2.37
N ALA A 11 17.70 11.90 -1.56
CA ALA A 11 19.17 11.83 -1.61
C ALA A 11 19.66 11.31 -2.97
N LEU A 12 19.02 10.26 -3.51
CA LEU A 12 19.33 9.70 -4.84
C LEU A 12 19.15 10.73 -5.97
N ARG A 13 18.14 11.59 -5.86
CA ARG A 13 17.96 12.70 -6.80
C ARG A 13 19.06 13.74 -6.63
N GLN A 14 19.39 14.11 -5.40
CA GLN A 14 20.38 15.16 -5.13
C GLN A 14 21.81 14.74 -5.47
N SER A 15 22.13 13.44 -5.39
CA SER A 15 23.43 12.89 -5.78
C SER A 15 23.61 12.68 -7.29
N GLY A 16 22.57 12.93 -8.11
CA GLY A 16 22.60 12.63 -9.55
C GLY A 16 22.54 11.14 -9.89
N THR A 17 22.23 10.27 -8.91
CA THR A 17 22.18 8.82 -9.14
C THR A 17 21.08 8.42 -10.12
N LEU A 18 19.98 9.17 -10.17
CA LEU A 18 18.90 8.93 -11.13
C LEU A 18 19.38 9.09 -12.59
N ASP A 19 20.23 10.08 -12.85
CA ASP A 19 20.76 10.32 -14.19
C ASP A 19 21.71 9.19 -14.62
N ILE A 20 22.47 8.64 -13.68
CA ILE A 20 23.31 7.46 -13.89
C ILE A 20 22.45 6.22 -14.22
N LEU A 21 21.33 6.02 -13.52
CA LEU A 21 20.42 4.89 -13.81
C LEU A 21 19.81 5.01 -15.22
N LEU A 22 19.46 6.23 -15.65
CA LEU A 22 18.98 6.50 -17.00
C LEU A 22 20.06 6.27 -18.06
N TYR A 23 21.29 6.70 -17.78
CA TYR A 23 22.44 6.46 -18.64
C TYR A 23 22.68 4.96 -18.84
N ILE A 24 22.73 4.18 -17.76
CA ILE A 24 22.89 2.71 -17.83
C ILE A 24 21.79 2.11 -18.70
N GLY A 25 20.52 2.49 -18.51
CA GLY A 25 19.40 1.94 -19.28
C GLY A 25 19.43 2.31 -20.77
N SER A 26 20.04 3.45 -21.12
CA SER A 26 20.10 3.96 -22.50
C SER A 26 21.36 3.48 -23.24
N ALA A 27 22.44 3.19 -22.51
CA ALA A 27 23.71 2.75 -23.08
C ALA A 27 23.70 1.24 -23.38
N SER A 28 23.88 0.88 -24.65
CA SER A 28 23.96 -0.53 -25.07
C SER A 28 25.23 -1.25 -24.59
N ALA A 29 26.27 -0.51 -24.21
CA ALA A 29 27.49 -1.06 -23.61
C ALA A 29 27.22 -1.67 -22.22
N GLU A 30 26.22 -1.15 -21.49
CA GLU A 30 25.96 -1.47 -20.08
C GLU A 30 24.90 -2.56 -19.89
N ARG A 31 24.66 -3.39 -20.93
CA ARG A 31 23.64 -4.46 -20.94
C ARG A 31 23.76 -5.45 -19.77
N LEU A 32 24.97 -5.67 -19.26
CA LEU A 32 25.23 -6.54 -18.11
C LEU A 32 24.51 -6.08 -16.83
N TYR A 33 24.22 -4.78 -16.72
CA TYR A 33 23.62 -4.19 -15.53
C TYR A 33 22.09 -4.07 -15.60
N TYR A 34 21.46 -4.45 -16.71
CA TYR A 34 20.02 -4.23 -16.91
C TYR A 34 19.13 -4.99 -15.92
N MET A 35 19.54 -6.18 -15.48
CA MET A 35 18.83 -6.93 -14.43
C MET A 35 18.83 -6.15 -13.11
N HIS A 36 20.02 -5.70 -12.69
CA HIS A 36 20.21 -4.89 -11.48
C HIS A 36 19.45 -3.55 -11.58
N LEU A 37 19.41 -2.95 -12.77
CA LEU A 37 18.64 -1.73 -13.01
C LEU A 37 17.15 -1.96 -12.74
N VAL A 38 16.56 -3.04 -13.27
CA VAL A 38 15.14 -3.38 -13.04
C VAL A 38 14.87 -3.67 -11.56
N GLU A 39 15.78 -4.34 -10.85
CA GLU A 39 15.67 -4.54 -9.42
C GLU A 39 15.65 -3.20 -8.66
N VAL A 40 16.63 -2.31 -8.90
CA VAL A 40 16.69 -0.99 -8.26
C VAL A 40 15.44 -0.17 -8.56
N LEU A 41 14.98 -0.16 -9.82
CA LEU A 41 13.73 0.50 -10.23
C LEU A 41 12.54 -0.04 -9.46
N SER A 42 12.46 -1.36 -9.31
CA SER A 42 11.37 -2.00 -8.58
C SER A 42 11.36 -1.56 -7.11
N LEU A 43 12.52 -1.50 -6.45
CA LEU A 43 12.63 -1.08 -5.06
C LEU A 43 12.35 0.41 -4.89
N MET A 44 12.78 1.23 -5.85
CA MET A 44 12.55 2.67 -5.86
C MET A 44 11.06 3.02 -5.98
N LEU A 45 10.32 2.24 -6.78
CA LEU A 45 8.94 2.55 -7.16
C LEU A 45 7.89 1.63 -6.50
N ARG A 46 8.29 0.60 -5.74
CA ARG A 46 7.39 -0.42 -5.14
C ARG A 46 6.21 0.15 -4.35
N GLU A 47 6.44 1.24 -3.62
CA GLU A 47 5.44 1.87 -2.76
C GLU A 47 4.62 2.96 -3.48
N GLN A 48 4.93 3.25 -4.75
CA GLN A 48 4.24 4.26 -5.55
C GLN A 48 3.08 3.63 -6.33
N ASN A 49 1.96 4.35 -6.40
CA ASN A 49 0.87 4.01 -7.31
C ASN A 49 1.17 4.64 -8.68
N ALA A 50 1.32 3.81 -9.72
CA ALA A 50 1.69 4.23 -11.07
C ALA A 50 0.69 5.23 -11.67
N GLY A 51 -0.61 4.99 -11.51
CA GLY A 51 -1.65 5.89 -12.02
C GLY A 51 -1.63 7.26 -11.36
N SER A 52 -1.59 7.29 -10.02
CA SER A 52 -1.52 8.55 -9.26
C SER A 52 -0.20 9.31 -9.48
N LEU A 53 0.88 8.60 -9.81
CA LEU A 53 2.17 9.21 -10.13
C LEU A 53 2.15 9.87 -11.52
N ALA A 54 1.55 9.23 -12.52
CA ALA A 54 1.42 9.78 -13.87
C ALA A 54 0.61 11.08 -13.91
N GLU A 55 -0.43 11.18 -13.08
CA GLU A 55 -1.30 12.35 -12.96
C GLU A 55 -0.67 13.51 -12.16
N ALA A 56 0.48 13.31 -11.50
CA ALA A 56 1.13 14.36 -10.73
C ALA A 56 1.53 15.54 -11.63
N ALA A 57 1.13 16.76 -11.28
CA ALA A 57 1.42 17.97 -12.05
C ALA A 57 1.95 19.10 -11.15
N PRO A 58 2.86 19.98 -11.63
CA PRO A 58 3.45 21.07 -10.84
C PRO A 58 2.41 21.98 -10.20
N GLN A 59 1.32 22.25 -10.91
CA GLN A 59 0.17 22.93 -10.36
C GLN A 59 -0.80 21.89 -9.79
N ARG A 60 -0.94 21.88 -8.45
CA ARG A 60 -2.03 21.14 -7.79
C ARG A 60 -3.36 21.61 -8.37
N SER A 61 -4.03 20.74 -9.12
CA SER A 61 -5.37 21.02 -9.61
C SER A 61 -6.29 21.32 -8.42
N GLN A 62 -7.17 22.31 -8.55
CA GLN A 62 -8.19 22.59 -7.54
C GLN A 62 -9.01 21.33 -7.23
N ALA A 63 -9.21 20.47 -8.23
CA ALA A 63 -9.88 19.18 -8.04
C ALA A 63 -9.09 18.21 -7.15
N GLU A 64 -7.75 18.18 -7.21
CA GLU A 64 -6.94 17.33 -6.30
C GLU A 64 -7.06 17.85 -4.87
N LYS A 65 -6.99 19.17 -4.65
CA LYS A 65 -7.15 19.78 -3.32
C LYS A 65 -8.53 19.48 -2.73
N MET A 66 -9.59 19.69 -3.50
CA MET A 66 -10.96 19.40 -3.05
C MET A 66 -11.17 17.92 -2.72
N ARG A 67 -10.60 17.00 -3.52
CA ARG A 67 -10.65 15.56 -3.22
C ARG A 67 -9.92 15.22 -1.94
N ASP A 68 -8.72 15.77 -1.74
CA ASP A 68 -7.93 15.55 -0.53
C ASP A 68 -8.66 16.06 0.72
N GLU A 69 -9.26 17.25 0.64
CA GLU A 69 -10.07 17.81 1.72
C GLU A 69 -11.31 16.96 2.02
N ALA A 70 -12.02 16.51 0.98
CA ALA A 70 -13.19 15.63 1.13
C ALA A 70 -12.82 14.27 1.74
N GLU A 71 -11.70 13.68 1.34
CA GLU A 71 -11.19 12.43 1.91
C GLU A 71 -10.83 12.60 3.39
N LEU A 72 -10.12 13.69 3.74
CA LEU A 72 -9.79 14.01 5.13
C LEU A 72 -11.04 14.23 6.00
N LEU A 73 -12.05 14.91 5.47
CA LEU A 73 -13.34 15.08 6.14
C LEU A 73 -14.05 13.73 6.33
N ALA A 74 -14.09 12.88 5.31
CA ALA A 74 -14.71 11.56 5.38
C ALA A 74 -14.03 10.68 6.45
N ILE A 75 -12.69 10.68 6.51
CA ILE A 75 -11.93 9.96 7.54
C ILE A 75 -12.28 10.52 8.93
N ARG A 76 -12.26 11.84 9.10
CA ARG A 76 -12.62 12.49 10.38
C ARG A 76 -14.05 12.14 10.80
N HIS A 77 -15.01 12.17 9.88
CA HIS A 77 -16.40 11.81 10.16
C HIS A 77 -16.52 10.35 10.57
N ARG A 78 -15.82 9.44 9.88
CA ARG A 78 -15.76 8.02 10.23
C ARG A 78 -15.20 7.82 11.63
N GLU A 79 -14.03 8.36 11.94
CA GLU A 79 -13.41 8.26 13.26
C GLU A 79 -14.31 8.84 14.37
N THR A 80 -14.92 10.00 14.11
CA THR A 80 -15.83 10.64 15.07
C THR A 80 -17.08 9.78 15.29
N SER A 81 -17.64 9.20 14.24
CA SER A 81 -18.82 8.32 14.33
C SER A 81 -18.49 7.01 15.07
N GLU A 82 -17.31 6.42 14.83
CA GLU A 82 -16.85 5.23 15.51
C GLU A 82 -16.57 5.51 16.99
N LYS A 83 -15.96 6.66 17.31
CA LYS A 83 -15.76 7.13 18.69
C LYS A 83 -17.11 7.35 19.38
N ARG A 84 -18.05 8.05 18.73
CA ARG A 84 -19.42 8.25 19.26
C ARG A 84 -20.15 6.93 19.46
N ARG A 85 -20.02 5.97 18.55
CA ARG A 85 -20.62 4.63 18.67
C ARG A 85 -20.01 3.84 19.82
N LYS A 86 -18.69 3.90 20.02
CA LYS A 86 -18.01 3.28 21.17
C LYS A 86 -18.44 3.92 22.49
N VAL A 87 -18.49 5.25 22.56
CA VAL A 87 -18.98 5.97 23.75
C VAL A 87 -20.44 5.64 24.03
N LYS A 88 -21.33 5.64 23.04
CA LYS A 88 -22.75 5.26 23.23
C LYS A 88 -22.94 3.78 23.59
N GLY A 89 -22.10 2.89 23.06
CA GLY A 89 -22.23 1.45 23.25
C GLY A 89 -21.57 0.91 24.53
N TYR A 90 -20.48 1.52 24.97
CA TYR A 90 -19.66 1.04 26.09
C TYR A 90 -19.42 2.10 27.16
N GLY A 91 -19.64 3.38 26.86
CA GLY A 91 -19.64 4.46 27.84
C GLY A 91 -21.04 4.60 28.45
N GLY A 92 -21.32 3.80 29.47
CA GLY A 92 -22.37 4.19 30.41
C GLY A 92 -21.99 5.51 31.10
N ALA A 93 -22.95 6.19 31.72
CA ALA A 93 -22.69 7.38 32.55
C ALA A 93 -21.82 7.09 33.81
N ARG A 94 -21.18 5.92 33.87
CA ARG A 94 -20.51 5.36 35.05
C ARG A 94 -19.14 4.79 34.65
N HIS A 95 -18.22 4.76 35.62
CA HIS A 95 -16.83 4.33 35.43
C HIS A 95 -16.72 2.81 35.16
N SER A 96 -15.58 2.37 34.62
CA SER A 96 -15.32 0.98 34.21
C SER A 96 -15.44 -0.06 35.33
N SER A 97 -15.20 0.33 36.59
CA SER A 97 -15.40 -0.54 37.76
C SER A 97 -16.84 -0.63 38.26
N PHE A 98 -17.78 0.14 37.69
CA PHE A 98 -19.22 -0.05 37.92
C PHE A 98 -19.76 -1.11 36.95
N GLY A 99 -19.36 -2.37 37.16
CA GLY A 99 -19.85 -3.52 36.42
C GLY A 99 -21.19 -3.98 36.99
N GLY A 100 -22.31 -3.45 36.48
CA GLY A 100 -23.62 -4.00 36.78
C GLY A 100 -23.68 -5.48 36.41
N THR A 101 -24.35 -6.29 37.23
CA THR A 101 -24.56 -7.72 36.96
C THR A 101 -25.97 -7.90 36.43
N PHE A 102 -26.09 -8.41 35.20
CA PHE A 102 -27.36 -8.61 34.52
C PHE A 102 -27.64 -10.10 34.38
N VAL A 103 -28.91 -10.49 34.50
CA VAL A 103 -29.37 -11.85 34.20
C VAL A 103 -30.05 -11.82 32.83
N VAL A 104 -29.59 -12.66 31.91
CA VAL A 104 -30.22 -12.81 30.58
C VAL A 104 -31.44 -13.71 30.72
N GLN A 105 -32.63 -13.14 30.49
CA GLN A 105 -33.88 -13.89 30.51
C GLN A 105 -33.94 -14.88 29.33
N ASP A 106 -34.55 -16.05 29.55
CA ASP A 106 -34.73 -17.13 28.56
C ASP A 106 -33.44 -17.77 28.01
N MET A 107 -32.30 -17.53 28.67
CA MET A 107 -31.04 -18.24 28.40
C MET A 107 -30.45 -18.84 29.68
N LYS A 108 -30.17 -20.15 29.62
CA LYS A 108 -29.46 -20.86 30.68
C LYS A 108 -27.96 -20.93 30.41
N SER A 109 -27.18 -20.95 31.48
CA SER A 109 -25.75 -21.23 31.48
C SER A 109 -25.50 -22.72 31.21
N ILE A 110 -24.23 -23.07 30.97
CA ILE A 110 -23.76 -24.46 30.79
C ILE A 110 -24.09 -25.32 32.02
N SER A 111 -24.21 -24.71 33.20
CA SER A 111 -24.52 -25.36 34.48
C SER A 111 -26.00 -25.32 34.88
N ASP A 112 -26.92 -25.12 33.92
CA ASP A 112 -28.39 -25.03 34.12
C ASP A 112 -28.88 -23.83 34.97
N ASN A 113 -27.96 -23.03 35.51
CA ASN A 113 -28.22 -21.76 36.20
C ASN A 113 -28.51 -20.62 35.21
N ALA A 114 -29.11 -19.53 35.68
CA ALA A 114 -29.36 -18.35 34.85
C ALA A 114 -28.04 -17.73 34.33
N LEU A 115 -28.02 -17.30 33.06
CA LEU A 115 -26.83 -16.70 32.46
C LEU A 115 -26.58 -15.29 33.00
N ILE A 116 -25.42 -15.10 33.63
CA ILE A 116 -24.97 -13.81 34.16
C ILE A 116 -24.07 -13.10 33.14
N TYR A 117 -24.29 -11.81 32.95
CA TYR A 117 -23.50 -10.97 32.06
C TYR A 117 -23.15 -9.61 32.71
N HIS A 118 -21.90 -9.17 32.57
CA HIS A 118 -21.35 -8.03 33.31
C HIS A 118 -21.26 -6.72 32.49
N LYS A 119 -21.70 -6.72 31.23
CA LYS A 119 -21.72 -5.51 30.39
C LYS A 119 -23.16 -5.18 30.01
N PRO A 120 -23.58 -3.90 30.03
CA PRO A 120 -24.92 -3.54 29.59
C PRO A 120 -25.06 -3.85 28.09
N LEU A 121 -25.91 -4.81 27.73
CA LEU A 121 -26.24 -5.11 26.35
C LEU A 121 -27.47 -4.29 25.95
N GLY A 122 -27.32 -3.42 24.95
CA GLY A 122 -28.47 -2.72 24.38
C GLY A 122 -29.37 -3.62 23.53
N LYS A 123 -28.85 -4.74 23.01
CA LYS A 123 -29.57 -5.77 22.23
C LYS A 123 -28.92 -7.13 22.46
N LEU A 124 -29.72 -8.21 22.43
CA LEU A 124 -29.25 -9.59 22.61
C LEU A 124 -28.32 -10.08 21.49
N ASP A 125 -28.46 -9.59 20.25
CA ASP A 125 -27.60 -9.93 19.10
C ASP A 125 -26.10 -9.62 19.31
N LYS A 126 -25.78 -8.78 20.29
CA LYS A 126 -24.40 -8.39 20.63
C LYS A 126 -23.80 -9.26 21.73
N LEU A 127 -24.53 -10.24 22.23
CA LEU A 127 -24.03 -11.23 23.18
C LEU A 127 -23.01 -12.11 22.46
N SER A 128 -21.74 -12.00 22.88
CA SER A 128 -20.66 -12.82 22.34
C SER A 128 -19.94 -13.52 23.48
N PHE A 129 -19.90 -14.86 23.41
CA PHE A 129 -19.23 -15.71 24.39
C PHE A 129 -17.74 -15.93 24.06
N ASP A 130 -17.28 -15.42 22.92
CA ASP A 130 -15.91 -15.61 22.44
C ASP A 130 -14.98 -14.45 22.83
N VAL A 131 -15.49 -13.46 23.55
CA VAL A 131 -14.72 -12.25 23.94
C VAL A 131 -13.60 -12.60 24.92
N ASP A 132 -13.88 -13.48 25.87
CA ASP A 132 -12.93 -13.88 26.92
C ASP A 132 -12.18 -15.17 26.58
N LYS A 133 -12.51 -15.81 25.44
CA LYS A 133 -11.83 -17.02 24.98
C LYS A 133 -10.47 -16.67 24.41
N GLN A 134 -9.42 -17.37 24.84
CA GLN A 134 -8.13 -17.29 24.18
C GLN A 134 -8.22 -17.87 22.77
N LYS A 135 -7.98 -17.02 21.77
CA LYS A 135 -7.96 -17.44 20.36
C LYS A 135 -6.66 -18.19 20.08
N PRO A 136 -6.70 -19.38 19.45
CA PRO A 136 -5.51 -20.10 19.08
C PRO A 136 -4.70 -19.29 18.07
N LYS A 137 -3.38 -19.24 18.26
CA LYS A 137 -2.47 -18.53 17.36
C LYS A 137 -2.34 -19.33 16.06
N THR A 138 -2.86 -18.80 14.95
CA THR A 138 -2.63 -19.41 13.63
C THR A 138 -1.14 -19.31 13.28
N PRO A 139 -0.47 -20.43 12.91
CA PRO A 139 0.92 -20.40 12.46
C PRO A 139 1.10 -19.49 11.25
N ARG A 140 2.24 -18.78 11.16
CA ARG A 140 2.48 -17.75 10.12
C ARG A 140 2.26 -18.25 8.69
N HIS A 141 2.67 -19.47 8.37
CA HIS A 141 2.52 -20.10 7.05
C HIS A 141 1.05 -20.41 6.68
N ARG A 142 0.16 -20.55 7.67
CA ARG A 142 -1.27 -20.79 7.47
C ARG A 142 -2.12 -19.52 7.58
N MET A 143 -1.48 -18.36 7.78
CA MET A 143 -2.20 -17.11 7.77
C MET A 143 -2.65 -16.81 6.34
N PRO A 144 -3.92 -16.40 6.12
CA PRO A 144 -4.34 -15.95 4.82
C PRO A 144 -3.44 -14.81 4.36
N PHE A 145 -3.03 -14.84 3.09
CA PHE A 145 -2.24 -13.77 2.50
C PHE A 145 -3.06 -12.48 2.54
N VAL A 146 -2.74 -11.60 3.49
CA VAL A 146 -3.29 -10.25 3.52
C VAL A 146 -2.44 -9.43 2.58
N ALA A 147 -2.91 -9.26 1.34
CA ALA A 147 -2.36 -8.30 0.40
C ALA A 147 -2.49 -6.92 1.03
N THR A 148 -1.47 -6.50 1.77
CA THR A 148 -1.45 -5.19 2.37
C THR A 148 -1.10 -4.26 1.22
N SER A 149 -2.10 -3.57 0.64
CA SER A 149 -1.83 -2.49 -0.30
C SER A 149 -1.21 -1.35 0.50
N THR A 150 0.10 -1.42 0.74
CA THR A 150 0.89 -0.30 1.26
C THR A 150 1.05 0.74 0.16
N GLU A 151 -0.07 1.29 -0.32
CA GLU A 151 -0.06 2.49 -1.13
C GLU A 151 0.41 3.63 -0.22
N ARG A 152 1.61 4.14 -0.48
CA ARG A 152 2.14 5.29 0.24
C ARG A 152 1.96 6.52 -0.63
N ARG A 153 1.24 7.52 -0.11
CA ARG A 153 1.19 8.84 -0.75
C ARG A 153 2.48 9.60 -0.42
N SER A 154 3.42 9.60 -1.37
CA SER A 154 4.69 10.32 -1.25
C SER A 154 4.50 11.83 -1.23
N ALA A 155 5.49 12.53 -0.66
CA ALA A 155 5.56 14.00 -0.73
C ALA A 155 5.49 14.47 -2.19
N PHE A 156 4.86 15.62 -2.42
CA PHE A 156 4.59 16.11 -3.78
C PHE A 156 5.86 16.28 -4.63
N ALA A 157 6.93 16.85 -4.07
CA ALA A 157 8.20 17.00 -4.78
C ALA A 157 8.79 15.64 -5.21
N VAL A 158 8.63 14.60 -4.38
CA VAL A 158 9.06 13.23 -4.71
C VAL A 158 8.26 12.66 -5.87
N ARG A 159 6.94 12.85 -5.87
CA ARG A 159 6.08 12.42 -6.98
C ARG A 159 6.45 13.10 -8.29
N LEU A 160 6.79 14.39 -8.25
CA LEU A 160 7.12 15.15 -9.45
C LEU A 160 8.39 14.63 -10.11
N PHE A 161 9.49 14.50 -9.37
CA PHE A 161 10.74 14.03 -9.96
C PHE A 161 10.69 12.55 -10.35
N LEU A 162 9.93 11.72 -9.62
CA LEU A 162 9.74 10.31 -9.98
C LEU A 162 8.92 10.17 -11.26
N LYS A 163 7.92 11.04 -11.46
CA LYS A 163 7.17 11.11 -12.72
C LYS A 163 8.10 11.48 -13.88
N ASP A 164 8.91 12.52 -13.72
CA ASP A 164 9.85 12.96 -14.76
C ASP A 164 10.82 11.83 -15.12
N PHE A 165 11.40 11.20 -14.10
CA PHE A 165 12.26 10.03 -14.27
C PHE A 165 11.56 8.86 -15.00
N CYS A 166 10.33 8.51 -14.61
CA CYS A 166 9.59 7.44 -15.26
C CYS A 166 9.28 7.75 -16.73
N ALA A 167 8.93 9.01 -17.02
CA ALA A 167 8.68 9.45 -18.39
C ALA A 167 9.96 9.40 -19.24
N GLU A 168 11.10 9.82 -18.70
CA GLU A 168 12.39 9.75 -19.39
C GLU A 168 12.83 8.30 -19.62
N PHE A 169 12.71 7.45 -18.61
CA PHE A 169 13.03 6.02 -18.71
C PHE A 169 12.16 5.32 -19.78
N LEU A 170 10.87 5.62 -19.83
CA LEU A 170 9.95 5.08 -20.86
C LEU A 170 10.34 5.50 -22.28
N ASN A 171 10.78 6.75 -22.45
CA ASN A 171 11.16 7.26 -23.77
C ASN A 171 12.52 6.74 -24.26
N GLY A 172 13.50 6.61 -23.35
CA GLY A 172 14.89 6.32 -23.74
C GLY A 172 15.32 4.85 -23.59
N ALA A 173 14.83 4.15 -22.57
CA ALA A 173 15.48 2.92 -22.10
C ALA A 173 14.54 1.70 -21.96
N TYR A 174 13.24 1.92 -21.70
CA TYR A 174 12.32 0.85 -21.30
C TYR A 174 12.31 -0.35 -22.26
N ASN A 175 12.07 -0.12 -23.55
CA ASN A 175 11.99 -1.21 -24.53
C ASN A 175 13.32 -1.99 -24.61
N THR A 176 14.46 -1.29 -24.63
CA THR A 176 15.79 -1.91 -24.71
C THR A 176 16.09 -2.76 -23.48
N VAL A 177 15.84 -2.20 -22.29
CA VAL A 177 16.07 -2.87 -21.01
C VAL A 177 15.15 -4.08 -20.87
N MET A 178 13.85 -3.90 -21.08
CA MET A 178 12.87 -4.95 -20.87
C MET A 178 13.01 -6.12 -21.85
N ASN A 179 13.36 -5.86 -23.12
CA ASN A 179 13.62 -6.92 -24.08
C ASN A 179 14.86 -7.73 -23.71
N HIS A 180 15.95 -7.07 -23.33
CA HIS A 180 17.17 -7.76 -22.92
C HIS A 180 16.98 -8.55 -21.61
N VAL A 181 16.28 -7.99 -20.62
CA VAL A 181 15.95 -8.68 -19.37
C VAL A 181 15.09 -9.92 -19.64
N LYS A 182 14.07 -9.79 -20.50
CA LYS A 182 13.26 -10.92 -20.95
C LYS A 182 14.10 -12.02 -21.60
N ASP A 183 15.02 -11.66 -22.50
CA ASP A 183 15.91 -12.61 -23.16
C ASP A 183 16.82 -13.34 -22.15
N ASN A 184 17.33 -12.66 -21.13
CA ASN A 184 18.15 -13.28 -20.09
C ASN A 184 17.35 -14.24 -19.20
N LEU A 185 16.10 -13.90 -18.87
CA LEU A 185 15.20 -14.76 -18.11
C LEU A 185 14.85 -16.03 -18.90
N VAL A 186 14.49 -15.91 -20.17
CA VAL A 186 14.17 -17.06 -21.04
C VAL A 186 15.37 -17.99 -21.23
N ARG A 187 16.58 -17.41 -21.33
CA ARG A 187 17.83 -18.18 -21.46
C ARG A 187 18.35 -18.73 -20.13
N ASN A 188 17.58 -18.60 -19.04
CA ASN A 188 17.89 -19.07 -17.70
C ASN A 188 19.27 -18.60 -17.19
N ARG A 189 19.67 -17.38 -17.57
CA ARG A 189 20.92 -16.72 -17.13
C ARG A 189 20.71 -15.87 -15.87
N ALA A 190 19.47 -15.78 -15.40
CA ALA A 190 19.06 -14.99 -14.26
C ALA A 190 19.15 -15.79 -12.95
N GLN A 191 19.23 -15.08 -11.83
CA GLN A 191 19.22 -15.69 -10.50
C GLN A 191 17.78 -16.05 -10.08
N GLN A 192 17.65 -16.90 -9.06
CA GLN A 192 16.33 -17.23 -8.51
C GLN A 192 15.64 -15.96 -7.98
N HIS A 193 14.37 -15.76 -8.35
CA HIS A 193 13.49 -14.63 -8.03
C HIS A 193 13.54 -13.37 -8.92
N ASP A 194 14.47 -13.28 -9.88
CA ASP A 194 14.60 -12.11 -10.77
C ASP A 194 13.35 -11.85 -11.64
N GLU A 195 12.59 -12.91 -11.97
CA GLU A 195 11.31 -12.83 -12.69
C GLU A 195 10.30 -11.91 -12.00
N SER A 196 10.33 -11.85 -10.66
CA SER A 196 9.38 -11.06 -9.88
C SER A 196 9.57 -9.56 -10.15
N TYR A 197 10.82 -9.12 -10.29
CA TYR A 197 11.14 -7.71 -10.58
C TYR A 197 10.75 -7.33 -12.00
N TYR A 198 10.99 -8.23 -12.96
CA TYR A 198 10.57 -8.03 -14.35
C TYR A 198 9.05 -7.88 -14.48
N LEU A 199 8.28 -8.80 -13.90
CA LEU A 199 6.82 -8.76 -13.94
C LEU A 199 6.27 -7.53 -13.20
N TRP A 200 6.89 -7.16 -12.07
CA TRP A 200 6.54 -5.95 -11.34
C TRP A 200 6.77 -4.69 -12.19
N ALA A 201 7.94 -4.57 -12.83
CA ALA A 201 8.30 -3.42 -13.65
C ALA A 201 7.40 -3.33 -14.88
N MET A 202 7.12 -4.47 -15.54
CA MET A 202 6.17 -4.54 -16.65
C MET A 202 4.81 -3.97 -16.26
N ARG A 203 4.22 -4.48 -15.16
CA ARG A 203 2.93 -4.00 -14.66
C ARG A 203 2.95 -2.51 -14.35
N PHE A 204 3.97 -2.04 -13.61
CA PHE A 204 4.07 -0.65 -13.18
C PHE A 204 4.18 0.32 -14.35
N PHE A 205 5.12 0.09 -15.26
CA PHE A 205 5.38 1.01 -16.38
C PHE A 205 4.29 0.95 -17.45
N MET A 206 3.65 -0.20 -17.68
CA MET A 206 2.44 -0.30 -18.52
C MET A 206 1.29 0.52 -17.93
N GLU A 207 1.04 0.41 -16.63
CA GLU A 207 0.01 1.18 -15.93
C GLU A 207 0.31 2.69 -15.96
N PHE A 208 1.58 3.07 -15.74
CA PHE A 208 2.03 4.46 -15.81
C PHE A 208 1.85 5.04 -17.22
N ASN A 209 2.31 4.33 -18.26
CA ASN A 209 2.18 4.80 -19.65
C ASN A 209 0.70 4.99 -20.03
N ARG A 210 -0.18 4.08 -19.60
CA ARG A 210 -1.63 4.17 -19.82
C ARG A 210 -2.26 5.45 -19.27
N LYS A 211 -1.75 5.97 -18.16
CA LYS A 211 -2.26 7.17 -17.50
C LYS A 211 -1.54 8.47 -17.90
N HIS A 212 -0.30 8.39 -18.36
CA HIS A 212 0.52 9.58 -18.65
C HIS A 212 0.18 10.22 -20.01
N ARG A 213 0.44 9.51 -21.11
CA ARG A 213 0.18 9.94 -22.51
C ARG A 213 -0.21 8.80 -23.46
N PHE A 214 -0.17 7.56 -22.97
CA PHE A 214 -0.50 6.34 -23.69
C PHE A 214 0.10 6.25 -25.10
N GLU A 215 1.43 6.18 -25.16
CA GLU A 215 2.14 5.97 -26.42
C GLU A 215 2.52 4.48 -26.53
N VAL A 216 1.82 3.73 -27.37
CA VAL A 216 2.01 2.27 -27.52
C VAL A 216 3.44 1.92 -27.95
N LYS A 217 4.09 2.80 -28.72
CA LYS A 217 5.49 2.62 -29.16
C LYS A 217 6.50 2.55 -28.01
N LEU A 218 6.17 3.10 -26.84
CA LEU A 218 7.09 3.18 -25.70
C LEU A 218 7.08 1.92 -24.83
N VAL A 219 6.16 0.99 -25.07
CA VAL A 219 5.94 -0.18 -24.21
C VAL A 219 5.68 -1.41 -25.09
N ARG A 220 6.72 -1.85 -25.79
CA ARG A 220 6.67 -2.95 -26.78
C ARG A 220 7.53 -4.14 -26.38
#